data_AF-A0A7C5Y0Q4-F1
#
_entry.id   AF-A0A7C5Y0Q4-F1
#
_cell.length_a   1.000
_cell.length_b   1.000
_cell.length_c   1.000
_cell.angle_alpha   90.00
_cell.angle_beta   90.00
_cell.angle_gamma   90.00
#
_symmetry.space_group_name_H-M   'P 1'
#
loop_
_entity.id
_entity.type
_entity.pdbx_description
1 polymer ?
#
loop_
_entity_poly.entity_id
_entity_poly.type
_entity_poly.pdbx_seq_one_letter_code
_entity_poly.pdbx_strand_id
1 'polypeptide(L)'
;MIERSCIEASEETRIKEKILMYIRKSDEGLTYDELRDLLEREGVYIDGVCLRKIISDMIRERIVIKELSDKKRNKFVYKLTHL
;
A
#
# COMPACT_ATOMS: atom_id res chain seq x y z
N MET A 1 -2.21 -24.61 -3.20
CA MET A 1 -1.57 -24.02 -2.00
C MET A 1 -2.62 -23.10 -1.38
N ILE A 2 -3.20 -23.43 -0.22
CA ILE A 2 -4.20 -22.56 0.40
C ILE A 2 -3.40 -21.43 1.06
N GLU A 3 -3.38 -20.26 0.42
CA GLU A 3 -2.83 -19.07 1.07
C GLU A 3 -3.70 -18.76 2.29
N ARG A 4 -3.20 -19.06 3.48
CA ARG A 4 -3.79 -18.52 4.71
C ARG A 4 -3.65 -17.00 4.62
N SER A 5 -4.76 -16.28 4.73
CA SER A 5 -4.69 -14.83 4.89
C SER A 5 -3.95 -14.53 6.19
N CYS A 6 -3.01 -13.60 6.13
CA CYS A 6 -2.17 -13.25 7.28
C CYS A 6 -2.90 -12.33 8.27
N ILE A 7 -4.10 -11.85 7.92
CA ILE A 7 -4.99 -11.00 8.71
C ILE A 7 -6.46 -11.33 8.40
N GLU A 8 -7.38 -10.88 9.25
CA GLU A 8 -8.81 -11.04 9.01
C GLU A 8 -9.26 -10.21 7.80
N ALA A 9 -10.26 -10.72 7.04
CA ALA A 9 -10.71 -10.06 5.81
C ALA A 9 -11.26 -8.64 6.05
N SER A 10 -11.95 -8.41 7.16
CA SER A 10 -12.46 -7.10 7.58
C SER A 10 -11.33 -6.10 7.83
N GLU A 11 -10.24 -6.56 8.44
CA GLU A 11 -9.06 -5.74 8.71
C GLU A 11 -8.29 -5.44 7.42
N GLU A 12 -8.16 -6.42 6.54
CA GLU A 12 -7.54 -6.25 5.22
C GLU A 12 -8.26 -5.18 4.40
N THR A 13 -9.59 -5.22 4.34
CA THR A 13 -10.40 -4.20 3.65
C THR A 13 -10.14 -2.81 4.23
N ARG A 14 -10.16 -2.67 5.56
CA ARG A 14 -9.90 -1.39 6.23
C ARG A 14 -8.50 -0.85 5.93
N ILE A 15 -7.48 -1.72 5.87
CA ILE A 15 -6.11 -1.33 5.52
C ILE A 15 -6.02 -0.89 4.06
N LYS A 16 -6.64 -1.64 3.13
CA LYS A 16 -6.71 -1.28 1.71
C LYS A 16 -7.34 0.10 1.52
N GLU A 17 -8.43 0.40 2.21
CA GLU A 17 -9.08 1.71 2.17
C GLU A 17 -8.17 2.84 2.65
N LYS A 18 -7.44 2.64 3.75
CA LYS A 18 -6.47 3.62 4.26
C LYS A 18 -5.32 3.85 3.29
N ILE A 19 -4.74 2.78 2.72
CA ILE A 19 -3.70 2.87 1.70
C ILE A 19 -4.19 3.71 0.53
N LEU A 20 -5.40 3.45 0.01
CA LEU A 20 -5.97 4.23 -1.09
C LEU A 20 -6.19 5.68 -0.73
N MET A 21 -6.70 5.97 0.48
CA MET A 21 -6.86 7.33 0.97
C MET A 21 -5.52 8.08 0.97
N TYR A 22 -4.45 7.46 1.45
CA TYR A 22 -3.13 8.09 1.52
C TYR A 22 -2.51 8.31 0.15
N ILE A 23 -2.58 7.31 -0.74
CA ILE A 23 -2.06 7.45 -2.10
C ILE A 23 -2.84 8.55 -2.84
N ARG A 24 -4.16 8.65 -2.68
CA ARG A 24 -5.00 9.72 -3.27
C ARG A 24 -4.60 11.12 -2.84
N LYS A 25 -4.08 11.28 -1.62
CA LYS A 25 -3.65 12.58 -1.07
C LYS A 25 -2.24 12.97 -1.51
N SER A 26 -1.52 12.11 -2.24
CA SER A 26 -0.11 12.31 -2.59
C SER A 26 0.09 12.27 -4.11
N ASP A 27 0.21 13.45 -4.73
CA ASP A 27 0.47 13.58 -6.18
C ASP A 27 1.77 12.88 -6.61
N GLU A 28 2.77 12.85 -5.73
CA GLU A 28 4.07 12.24 -6.01
C GLU A 28 4.12 10.73 -5.74
N GLY A 29 3.01 10.16 -5.22
CA GLY A 29 2.98 8.81 -4.70
C GLY A 29 3.75 8.62 -3.39
N LEU A 30 3.53 7.46 -2.77
CA LEU A 30 4.11 7.13 -1.47
C LEU A 30 5.03 5.92 -1.59
N THR A 31 6.17 5.99 -0.94
CA THR A 31 7.06 4.82 -0.77
C THR A 31 6.46 3.83 0.22
N TYR A 32 7.00 2.61 0.24
CA TYR A 32 6.58 1.59 1.21
C TYR A 32 6.73 2.08 2.65
N ASP A 33 7.86 2.69 2.98
CA ASP A 33 8.15 3.19 4.32
C ASP A 33 7.17 4.30 4.72
N GLU A 34 6.89 5.24 3.81
CA GLU A 34 5.91 6.31 4.07
C GLU A 34 4.50 5.76 4.29
N LEU A 35 4.06 4.77 3.51
CA LEU A 35 2.76 4.12 3.72
C LEU A 35 2.70 3.43 5.08
N ARG A 36 3.76 2.71 5.46
CA ARG A 36 3.83 2.04 6.75
C ARG A 36 3.78 3.05 7.90
N ASP A 37 4.59 4.10 7.84
CA ASP A 37 4.62 5.16 8.86
C ASP A 37 3.25 5.83 9.01
N LEU A 38 2.54 6.08 7.91
CA LEU A 38 1.19 6.67 7.93
C LEU A 38 0.14 5.75 8.56
N LEU A 39 0.23 4.43 8.31
CA LEU A 39 -0.63 3.45 8.97
C LEU A 39 -0.35 3.39 10.48
N GLU A 40 0.93 3.31 10.87
CA GLU A 40 1.33 3.22 12.28
C GLU A 40 0.93 4.49 13.07
N ARG A 41 1.02 5.68 12.46
CA ARG A 41 0.56 6.94 13.06
C ARG A 41 -0.94 6.98 13.35
N GLU A 42 -1.74 6.21 12.63
CA GLU A 42 -3.18 6.03 12.87
C GLU A 42 -3.49 4.82 13.78
N GLY A 43 -2.47 4.24 14.40
CA GLY A 43 -2.61 3.08 15.30
C GLY A 43 -2.81 1.75 14.58
N VAL A 44 -2.54 1.68 13.27
CA VAL A 44 -2.61 0.44 12.49
C VAL A 44 -1.21 -0.16 12.40
N TYR A 45 -0.96 -1.16 13.25
CA TYR A 45 0.30 -1.91 13.26
C TYR A 45 0.13 -3.19 12.46
N ILE A 46 0.87 -3.31 11.36
CA ILE A 46 0.83 -4.47 10.47
C ILE A 46 2.22 -5.02 10.23
N ASP A 47 2.34 -6.35 10.22
CA ASP A 47 3.58 -7.01 9.83
C ASP A 47 3.98 -6.64 8.40
N GLY A 48 5.29 -6.45 8.19
CA GLY A 48 5.79 -5.99 6.90
C GLY A 48 5.53 -6.97 5.75
N VAL A 49 5.51 -8.29 6.02
CA VAL A 49 5.16 -9.32 5.04
C VAL A 49 3.69 -9.19 4.65
N CYS A 50 2.80 -9.02 5.63
CA CYS A 50 1.36 -8.81 5.39
C CYS A 50 1.12 -7.56 4.54
N LEU A 51 1.73 -6.43 4.90
CA LEU A 51 1.59 -5.18 4.14
C LEU A 51 2.10 -5.31 2.70
N ARG A 52 3.26 -5.98 2.51
CA ARG A 52 3.79 -6.26 1.16
C ARG A 52 2.83 -7.11 0.34
N LYS A 53 2.17 -8.11 0.95
CA LYS A 53 1.19 -8.95 0.28
C LYS A 53 -0.03 -8.13 -0.15
N ILE A 54 -0.62 -7.35 0.76
CA ILE A 54 -1.77 -6.47 0.46
C ILE A 54 -1.46 -5.54 -0.72
N ILE A 55 -0.32 -4.84 -0.68
CA ILE A 55 0.07 -3.92 -1.76
C ILE A 55 0.29 -4.70 -3.07
N SER A 56 0.91 -5.88 -3.00
CA SER A 56 1.14 -6.72 -4.19
C SER A 56 -0.16 -7.18 -4.83
N ASP A 57 -1.17 -7.52 -4.01
CA ASP A 57 -2.50 -7.89 -4.48
C ASP A 57 -3.24 -6.69 -5.10
N MET A 58 -3.15 -5.50 -4.47
CA MET A 58 -3.69 -4.26 -5.06
C MET A 58 -3.04 -3.90 -6.42
N ILE A 59 -1.74 -4.22 -6.60
CA ILE A 59 -1.05 -4.06 -7.89
C ILE A 59 -1.54 -5.08 -8.92
N ARG A 60 -1.70 -6.35 -8.53
CA ARG A 60 -2.26 -7.40 -9.41
C ARG A 60 -3.68 -7.06 -9.86
N GLU A 61 -4.48 -6.51 -8.96
CA GLU A 61 -5.84 -6.01 -9.21
C GLU A 61 -5.87 -4.71 -10.02
N ARG A 62 -4.70 -4.14 -10.37
CA ARG A 62 -4.54 -2.88 -11.11
C ARG A 62 -5.20 -1.67 -10.42
N ILE A 63 -5.32 -1.69 -9.10
CA ILE A 63 -5.83 -0.55 -8.32
C ILE A 63 -4.68 0.45 -8.06
N VAL A 64 -3.49 -0.07 -7.81
CA VAL A 64 -2.26 0.69 -7.52
C VAL A 64 -1.17 0.28 -8.51
N ILE A 65 -0.33 1.22 -8.92
CA ILE A 65 0.89 0.96 -9.69
C ILE A 65 2.13 1.23 -8.82
N LYS A 66 3.22 0.54 -9.15
CA LYS A 66 4.55 0.77 -8.57
C LYS A 66 5.47 1.32 -9.65
N GLU A 67 5.98 2.53 -9.46
CA GLU A 67 6.85 3.20 -10.42
C GLU A 67 8.09 3.79 -9.74
N LEU A 68 9.14 4.05 -10.52
CA LEU A 68 10.29 4.80 -10.03
C LEU A 68 9.90 6.28 -9.92
N SER A 69 10.23 6.90 -8.79
CA SER A 69 10.00 8.33 -8.60
C SER A 69 11.21 9.13 -9.06
N ASP A 70 10.99 10.07 -9.99
CA ASP A 70 12.00 11.05 -10.40
C ASP A 70 12.36 12.03 -9.27
N LYS A 71 11.39 12.32 -8.39
CA LYS A 71 11.54 13.27 -7.28
C LYS A 71 12.11 12.65 -6.02
N LYS A 72 11.79 11.38 -5.74
CA LYS A 72 12.33 10.61 -4.61
C LYS A 72 13.44 9.69 -5.12
N ARG A 73 14.64 10.27 -5.33
CA ARG A 73 15.88 9.62 -5.81
C ARG A 73 15.87 8.09 -5.74
N ASN A 74 15.63 7.44 -6.88
CA ASN A 74 15.69 5.98 -7.06
C ASN A 74 14.80 5.15 -6.12
N LYS A 75 13.76 5.74 -5.54
CA LYS A 75 12.78 5.01 -4.73
C LYS A 75 11.57 4.65 -5.59
N PHE A 76 11.06 3.45 -5.35
CA PHE A 76 9.75 3.08 -5.85
C PHE A 76 8.66 3.75 -5.02
N VAL A 77 7.68 4.31 -5.72
CA VAL A 77 6.47 4.87 -5.13
C VAL A 77 5.26 4.11 -5.65
N TYR A 78 4.22 4.12 -4.82
CA TYR A 78 2.91 3.59 -5.12
C TYR A 78 1.97 4.75 -5.46
N LYS A 79 1.31 4.65 -6.61
CA LYS A 79 0.32 5.60 -7.13
C LYS A 79 -0.95 4.88 -7.51
N LEU A 80 -2.06 5.59 -7.62
CA LEU A 80 -3.25 5.02 -8.22
C LEU A 80 -3.00 4.73 -9.70
N THR A 81 -3.56 3.62 -10.19
CA THR A 81 -3.64 3.40 -11.62
C THR A 81 -4.50 4.51 -12.24
N HIS A 82 -3.97 5.21 -13.24
CA HIS A 82 -4.79 6.10 -14.06
C HIS A 82 -5.85 5.26 -14.79
N LEU A 83 -7.12 5.47 -14.48
CA LEU A 83 -8.25 5.02 -15.31
C LEU A 83 -8.28 5.83 -16.61
#